data_AF-A0A1V3WKZ0-F1
#
_entry.id   AF-A0A1V3WKZ0-F1
#
_cell.length_a   1.000
_cell.length_b   1.000
_cell.length_c   1.000
_cell.angle_alpha   90.00
_cell.angle_beta   90.00
_cell.angle_gamma   90.00
#
_symmetry.space_group_name_H-M   'P 1'
#
loop_
_entity.id
_entity.type
_entity.pdbx_description
1 polymer ?
#
loop_
_entity_poly.entity_id
_entity_poly.type
_entity_poly.pdbx_seq_one_letter_code
_entity_poly.pdbx_strand_id
1 'polypeptide(L)'
;MLAALERRHEVADAIVDAQNKAAAVEAIVTLLGTSHVAAEAVMSMSFDQLTQDARKKILDELDDLNKQLTFAAKDRPASFGESLELRPFSADEDRDIFAARTEEMGAAGDGSGGPAGNLDDEIKAAICRVDDEEAAWFVAVDSGEKVGMVFGELLHGEVNVRIWIRPEHRKKGYGTAALRKSRSEMAWAFPAVPMVVRAPAAHPA
;
A
#
# COMPACT_ATOMS: atom_id res chain seq x y z
N MET A 1 5.94 9.52 -4.59
CA MET A 1 5.42 9.36 -5.95
C MET A 1 4.38 10.38 -6.37
N LEU A 2 3.34 10.62 -5.57
CA LEU A 2 2.34 11.66 -5.86
C LEU A 2 3.00 13.03 -5.97
N ALA A 3 3.89 13.37 -5.03
CA ALA A 3 4.64 14.63 -5.06
C ALA A 3 5.45 14.80 -6.36
N ALA A 4 5.95 13.70 -6.92
CA ALA A 4 6.69 13.71 -8.17
C ALA A 4 5.78 14.03 -9.37
N LEU A 5 4.53 13.53 -9.39
CA LEU A 5 3.57 13.84 -10.45
C LEU A 5 3.05 15.28 -10.37
N GLU A 6 2.85 15.79 -9.16
CA GLU A 6 2.45 17.19 -8.94
C GLU A 6 3.54 18.16 -9.42
N ARG A 7 4.81 17.76 -9.26
CA ARG A 7 5.99 18.55 -9.66
C ARG A 7 6.69 17.97 -10.90
N ARG A 8 5.93 17.35 -11.80
CA ARG A 8 6.43 16.61 -12.97
C ARG A 8 7.44 17.37 -13.84
N HIS A 9 7.29 18.68 -13.99
CA HIS A 9 8.22 19.49 -14.79
C HIS A 9 9.56 19.66 -14.08
N GLU A 10 9.55 20.01 -12.80
CA GLU A 10 10.76 20.14 -11.98
C GLU A 10 11.51 18.82 -11.86
N VAL A 11 10.78 17.71 -11.72
CA VAL A 11 11.36 16.36 -11.70
C VAL A 11 12.02 16.04 -13.03
N ALA A 12 11.36 16.33 -14.16
CA ALA A 12 11.94 16.09 -15.48
C ALA A 12 13.21 16.92 -15.71
N ASP A 13 13.20 18.20 -15.30
CA ASP A 13 14.36 19.09 -15.41
C ASP A 13 15.52 18.55 -14.55
N ALA A 14 15.26 18.17 -13.29
CA ALA A 14 16.27 17.60 -12.40
C ALA A 14 16.89 16.30 -12.95
N ILE A 15 16.11 15.47 -13.65
CA ILE A 15 16.60 14.24 -14.30
C ILE A 15 17.47 14.56 -15.52
N VAL A 16 17.06 15.52 -16.34
CA VAL A 16 17.79 15.89 -17.57
C VAL A 16 19.11 16.60 -17.25
N ASP A 17 19.14 17.41 -16.19
CA ASP A 17 20.34 18.13 -15.74
C ASP A 17 21.37 17.21 -15.05
N ALA A 18 20.94 16.03 -14.58
CA ALA A 18 21.80 15.09 -13.88
C ALA A 18 22.77 14.35 -14.81
N GLN A 19 24.01 14.19 -14.36
CA GLN A 19 25.06 13.52 -15.17
C GLN A 19 24.82 12.02 -15.36
N ASN A 20 24.15 11.38 -14.41
CA ASN A 20 23.88 9.95 -14.41
C ASN A 20 22.68 9.62 -13.50
N LYS A 21 22.24 8.36 -13.51
CA LYS A 21 21.10 7.89 -12.71
C LYS A 21 21.27 8.19 -11.21
N ALA A 22 22.45 7.96 -10.64
CA ALA A 22 22.67 8.19 -9.22
C ALA A 22 22.51 9.68 -8.86
N ALA A 23 23.09 10.58 -9.68
CA ALA A 23 22.92 12.02 -9.50
C ALA A 23 21.45 12.47 -9.66
N ALA A 24 20.69 11.84 -10.56
CA ALA A 24 19.26 12.12 -10.73
C ALA A 24 18.46 11.71 -9.48
N VAL A 25 18.78 10.55 -8.89
CA VAL A 25 18.14 10.07 -7.65
C VAL A 25 18.41 11.04 -6.48
N GLU A 26 19.65 11.49 -6.31
CA GLU A 26 20.00 12.51 -5.29
C GLU A 26 19.24 13.83 -5.49
N ALA A 27 19.15 14.27 -6.74
CA ALA A 27 18.42 15.49 -7.09
C ALA A 27 16.93 15.36 -6.77
N ILE A 28 16.31 14.21 -7.07
CA ILE A 28 14.91 13.94 -6.75
C ILE A 28 14.68 13.88 -5.23
N VAL A 29 15.57 13.23 -4.46
CA VAL A 29 15.51 13.21 -2.99
C VAL A 29 15.51 14.62 -2.43
N THR A 30 16.46 15.45 -2.88
CA THR A 30 16.56 16.84 -2.44
C THR A 30 15.33 17.65 -2.85
N LEU A 31 14.88 17.48 -4.09
CA LEU A 31 13.76 18.22 -4.66
C LEU A 31 12.46 17.93 -3.92
N LEU A 32 12.15 16.65 -3.71
CA LEU A 32 10.88 16.19 -3.17
C LEU A 32 10.89 16.00 -1.64
N GLY A 33 12.05 16.03 -1.00
CA GLY A 33 12.16 15.76 0.44
C GLY A 33 11.74 14.34 0.80
N THR A 34 12.05 13.37 -0.06
CA THR A 34 11.63 11.96 0.02
C THR A 34 12.83 11.04 0.17
N SER A 35 12.62 9.76 0.41
CA SER A 35 13.70 8.79 0.54
C SER A 35 14.35 8.41 -0.80
N HIS A 36 15.53 7.78 -0.74
CA HIS A 36 16.15 7.20 -1.95
C HIS A 36 15.28 6.12 -2.60
N VAL A 37 14.57 5.30 -1.83
CA VAL A 37 13.73 4.23 -2.38
C VAL A 37 12.60 4.84 -3.21
N ALA A 38 11.93 5.86 -2.67
CA ALA A 38 10.88 6.57 -3.38
C ALA A 38 11.42 7.31 -4.61
N ALA A 39 12.60 7.95 -4.52
CA ALA A 39 13.25 8.61 -5.66
C ALA A 39 13.69 7.62 -6.75
N GLU A 40 14.22 6.44 -6.40
CA GLU A 40 14.53 5.37 -7.35
C GLU A 40 13.28 4.87 -8.05
N ALA A 41 12.17 4.81 -7.33
CA ALA A 41 10.90 4.36 -7.89
C ALA A 41 10.28 5.42 -8.81
N VAL A 42 10.46 6.73 -8.54
CA VAL A 42 10.17 7.82 -9.49
C VAL A 42 10.99 7.65 -10.78
N MET A 43 12.28 7.36 -10.67
CA MET A 43 13.15 7.07 -11.82
C MET A 43 12.74 5.83 -12.61
N SER A 44 11.98 4.93 -11.99
CA SER A 44 11.55 3.66 -12.58
C SER A 44 10.07 3.68 -13.02
N MET A 45 9.40 4.83 -12.92
CA MET A 45 8.02 4.99 -13.34
C MET A 45 7.85 4.73 -14.84
N SER A 46 6.82 3.96 -15.17
CA SER A 46 6.45 3.66 -16.56
C SER A 46 5.55 4.78 -17.10
N PHE A 47 6.11 5.71 -17.88
CA PHE A 47 5.34 6.86 -18.40
C PHE A 47 4.17 6.48 -19.31
N ASP A 48 4.24 5.35 -20.01
CA ASP A 48 3.14 4.80 -20.81
C ASP A 48 1.92 4.42 -19.94
N GLN A 49 2.16 3.89 -18.73
CA GLN A 49 1.11 3.54 -17.76
C GLN A 49 0.43 4.77 -17.16
N LEU A 50 1.04 5.96 -17.28
CA LEU A 50 0.46 7.21 -16.79
C LEU A 50 -0.47 7.88 -17.81
N THR A 51 -0.55 7.40 -19.05
CA THR A 51 -1.45 7.96 -20.06
C THR A 51 -2.93 7.84 -19.65
N GLN A 52 -3.78 8.73 -20.17
CA GLN A 52 -5.22 8.67 -19.87
C GLN A 52 -5.84 7.32 -20.28
N ASP A 53 -5.41 6.78 -21.42
CA ASP A 53 -5.88 5.49 -21.93
C ASP A 53 -5.44 4.33 -21.05
N ALA A 54 -4.16 4.30 -20.63
CA ALA A 54 -3.67 3.25 -19.73
C ALA A 54 -4.36 3.31 -18.36
N ARG A 55 -4.55 4.50 -17.78
CA ARG A 55 -5.28 4.65 -16.51
C ARG A 55 -6.73 4.19 -16.64
N LYS A 56 -7.40 4.49 -17.75
CA LYS A 56 -8.75 4.00 -18.01
C LYS A 56 -8.79 2.48 -18.10
N LYS A 57 -7.84 1.87 -18.82
CA LYS A 57 -7.73 0.41 -18.93
C LYS A 57 -7.47 -0.25 -17.57
N ILE A 58 -6.59 0.32 -16.75
CA ILE A 58 -6.34 -0.16 -15.39
C ILE A 58 -7.64 -0.12 -14.57
N LEU A 59 -8.40 0.97 -14.63
CA LEU A 59 -9.69 1.08 -13.94
C LEU A 59 -10.70 0.02 -14.42
N ASP A 60 -10.78 -0.22 -15.73
CA ASP A 60 -11.67 -1.24 -16.30
C ASP A 60 -11.25 -2.67 -15.88
N GLU A 61 -9.94 -2.96 -15.86
CA GLU A 61 -9.41 -4.23 -15.36
C GLU A 61 -9.69 -4.41 -13.85
N LEU A 62 -9.55 -3.34 -13.06
CA LEU A 62 -9.90 -3.36 -11.64
C LEU A 62 -11.39 -3.66 -11.42
N ASP A 63 -12.28 -3.07 -12.22
CA ASP A 63 -13.72 -3.34 -12.17
C ASP A 63 -14.05 -4.78 -12.57
N ASP A 64 -13.42 -5.31 -13.63
CA ASP A 64 -13.62 -6.71 -14.04
C ASP A 64 -13.14 -7.71 -12.98
N LEU A 65 -11.95 -7.49 -12.42
CA LEU A 65 -11.44 -8.31 -11.32
C LEU A 65 -12.37 -8.28 -10.10
N ASN A 66 -12.98 -7.13 -9.80
CA ASN A 66 -13.97 -7.01 -8.73
C ASN A 66 -15.23 -7.84 -9.02
N LYS A 67 -15.69 -7.88 -10.28
CA LYS A 67 -16.82 -8.74 -10.70
C LYS A 67 -16.49 -10.22 -10.54
N GLN A 68 -15.30 -10.66 -10.97
CA GLN A 68 -14.87 -12.06 -10.84
C GLN A 68 -14.81 -12.52 -9.36
N LEU A 69 -14.29 -11.68 -8.47
CA LEU A 69 -14.24 -11.95 -7.03
C LEU A 69 -15.64 -12.03 -6.38
N THR A 70 -16.60 -11.26 -6.89
CA THR A 70 -17.99 -11.26 -6.38
C THR A 70 -18.68 -12.61 -6.64
N PHE A 71 -18.36 -13.29 -7.74
CA PHE A 71 -18.93 -14.62 -8.03
C PHE A 71 -18.43 -15.72 -7.08
N ALA A 72 -17.21 -15.59 -6.54
CA ALA A 72 -16.64 -16.54 -5.58
C ALA A 72 -17.17 -16.34 -4.14
N ALA A 73 -17.94 -15.28 -3.88
CA ALA A 73 -18.31 -14.81 -2.54
C ALA A 73 -19.70 -15.24 -2.05
N LYS A 74 -20.45 -16.06 -2.80
CA LYS A 74 -21.87 -16.40 -2.52
C LYS A 74 -22.17 -16.94 -1.11
N ASP A 75 -21.17 -17.46 -0.39
CA ASP A 75 -21.35 -18.04 0.95
C ASP A 75 -20.86 -17.16 2.12
N ARG A 76 -20.49 -15.89 1.89
CA ARG A 76 -19.92 -15.02 2.95
C ARG A 76 -20.44 -13.56 2.87
N PRO A 77 -21.31 -13.12 3.80
CA PRO A 77 -21.96 -11.80 3.74
C PRO A 77 -21.00 -10.60 3.74
N ALA A 78 -19.91 -10.65 4.52
CA ALA A 78 -18.95 -9.54 4.56
C ALA A 78 -17.99 -9.51 3.36
N SER A 79 -17.93 -10.58 2.56
CA SER A 79 -17.14 -10.60 1.31
C SER A 79 -17.71 -9.65 0.25
N PHE A 80 -18.99 -9.28 0.37
CA PHE A 80 -19.59 -8.26 -0.51
C PHE A 80 -19.04 -6.86 -0.26
N GLY A 81 -18.45 -6.62 0.93
CA GLY A 81 -17.59 -5.48 1.22
C GLY A 81 -18.22 -4.10 0.97
N GLU A 82 -19.55 -4.01 0.97
CA GLU A 82 -20.27 -2.74 0.75
C GLU A 82 -20.12 -1.80 1.95
N SER A 83 -20.11 -2.33 3.17
CA SER A 83 -19.96 -1.57 4.42
C SER A 83 -18.52 -1.44 4.92
N LEU A 84 -17.58 -2.24 4.38
CA LEU A 84 -16.17 -2.17 4.76
C LEU A 84 -15.55 -0.94 4.12
N GLU A 85 -14.86 -0.09 4.86
CA GLU A 85 -14.09 1.05 4.37
C GLU A 85 -12.61 0.86 4.66
N LEU A 86 -11.76 1.41 3.79
CA LEU A 86 -10.33 1.57 4.07
C LEU A 86 -10.11 3.06 4.29
N ARG A 87 -9.59 3.42 5.46
CA ARG A 87 -9.16 4.79 5.74
C ARG A 87 -7.67 4.81 6.08
N PRO A 88 -6.97 5.92 5.82
CA PRO A 88 -5.57 6.05 6.21
C PRO A 88 -5.37 5.76 7.71
N PHE A 89 -4.25 5.13 8.02
CA PHE A 89 -3.82 4.87 9.39
C PHE A 89 -3.51 6.19 10.11
N SER A 90 -3.96 6.32 11.36
CA SER A 90 -3.65 7.43 12.25
C SER A 90 -2.95 6.90 13.51
N ALA A 91 -1.76 7.42 13.81
CA ALA A 91 -1.02 7.00 15.00
C ALA A 91 -1.77 7.25 16.31
N ASP A 92 -2.54 8.34 16.36
CA ASP A 92 -3.31 8.73 17.56
C ASP A 92 -4.53 7.83 17.74
N GLU A 93 -5.21 7.50 16.65
CA GLU A 93 -6.47 6.75 16.71
C GLU A 93 -6.25 5.24 16.70
N ASP A 94 -5.24 4.74 15.97
CA ASP A 94 -5.12 3.34 15.55
C ASP A 94 -4.00 2.54 16.22
N ARG A 95 -3.43 3.12 17.27
CA ARG A 95 -2.47 2.41 18.13
C ARG A 95 -2.99 1.05 18.60
N ASP A 96 -4.28 0.95 18.93
CA ASP A 96 -4.91 -0.27 19.45
C ASP A 96 -4.88 -1.42 18.43
N ILE A 97 -5.21 -1.16 17.17
CA ILE A 97 -5.27 -2.19 16.14
C ILE A 97 -3.88 -2.59 15.66
N PHE A 98 -2.95 -1.63 15.61
CA PHE A 98 -1.57 -1.92 15.27
C PHE A 98 -0.88 -2.72 16.39
N ALA A 99 -1.15 -2.41 17.66
CA ALA A 99 -0.67 -3.21 18.79
C ALA A 99 -1.14 -4.66 18.71
N ALA A 100 -2.44 -4.88 18.48
CA ALA A 100 -3.01 -6.23 18.36
C ALA A 100 -2.39 -7.01 17.20
N ARG A 101 -2.18 -6.37 16.05
CA ARG A 101 -1.49 -6.98 14.91
C ARG A 101 -0.06 -7.34 15.25
N THR A 102 0.67 -6.44 15.90
CA THR A 102 2.10 -6.62 16.21
C THR A 102 2.32 -7.72 17.24
N GLU A 103 1.46 -7.80 18.26
CA GLU A 103 1.45 -8.89 19.23
C GLU A 103 1.20 -10.25 18.56
N GLU A 104 0.24 -10.34 17.65
CA GLU A 104 -0.06 -11.60 16.97
C GLU A 104 1.04 -12.01 15.98
N MET A 105 1.51 -11.07 15.16
CA MET A 105 2.47 -11.38 14.09
C MET A 105 3.89 -11.59 14.63
N GLY A 106 4.24 -10.96 15.75
CA GLY A 106 5.60 -10.97 16.32
C GLY A 106 6.67 -10.33 15.42
N ALA A 107 6.27 -9.76 14.28
CA ALA A 107 7.13 -9.22 13.25
C ALA A 107 6.84 -7.73 13.05
N ALA A 108 7.85 -6.99 12.61
CA ALA A 108 7.76 -5.56 12.32
C ALA A 108 6.63 -5.23 11.32
N GLY A 109 6.12 -4.00 11.41
CA GLY A 109 5.08 -3.51 10.52
C GLY A 109 5.56 -3.36 9.07
N ASP A 110 6.84 -3.05 8.89
CA ASP A 110 7.50 -2.67 7.63
C ASP A 110 7.56 -3.74 6.53
N GLY A 111 7.28 -5.00 6.87
CA GLY A 111 7.32 -6.11 5.92
C GLY A 111 8.70 -6.75 5.72
N SER A 112 9.72 -6.32 6.47
CA SER A 112 11.05 -6.94 6.50
C SER A 112 11.03 -8.39 7.00
N GLY A 113 10.02 -8.75 7.79
CA GLY A 113 9.94 -10.04 8.49
C GLY A 113 10.85 -10.12 9.72
N GLY A 114 11.52 -9.01 10.08
CA GLY A 114 12.27 -8.90 11.33
C GLY A 114 11.34 -8.88 12.56
N PRO A 115 11.87 -9.12 13.77
CA PRO A 115 11.09 -9.07 14.99
C PRO A 115 10.53 -7.67 15.23
N ALA A 116 9.33 -7.59 15.82
CA ALA A 116 8.75 -6.31 16.19
C ALA A 116 9.59 -5.58 17.25
N GLY A 117 9.81 -4.29 17.04
CA GLY A 117 10.39 -3.38 18.02
C GLY A 117 9.37 -2.91 19.06
N ASN A 118 9.71 -1.81 19.75
CA ASN A 118 8.76 -1.10 20.59
C ASN A 118 7.64 -0.51 19.73
N LEU A 119 6.39 -0.57 20.21
CA LEU A 119 5.22 -0.08 19.49
C LEU A 119 5.34 1.40 19.05
N ASP A 120 5.88 2.26 19.90
CA ASP A 120 6.07 3.69 19.57
C ASP A 120 7.08 3.89 18.44
N ASP A 121 8.17 3.14 18.48
CA ASP A 121 9.22 3.18 17.45
C ASP A 121 8.70 2.63 16.13
N GLU A 122 7.92 1.54 16.16
CA GLU A 122 7.27 0.96 14.99
C GLU A 122 6.25 1.92 14.36
N ILE A 123 5.42 2.59 15.17
CA ILE A 123 4.46 3.58 14.68
C ILE A 123 5.18 4.78 14.07
N LYS A 124 6.24 5.26 14.73
CA LYS A 124 7.04 6.38 14.21
C LYS A 124 7.71 6.02 12.89
N ALA A 125 8.33 4.84 12.79
CA ALA A 125 8.93 4.35 11.57
C ALA A 125 7.89 4.20 10.44
N ALA A 126 6.69 3.72 10.77
CA ALA A 126 5.60 3.62 9.82
C ALA A 126 5.18 4.97 9.24
N ILE A 127 4.96 5.98 10.10
CA ILE A 127 4.59 7.33 9.68
C ILE A 127 5.67 7.91 8.76
N CYS A 128 6.95 7.83 9.14
CA CYS A 128 8.03 8.35 8.31
C CYS A 128 8.03 7.71 6.92
N ARG A 129 7.75 6.41 6.81
CA ARG A 129 7.70 5.72 5.52
C ARG A 129 6.46 6.06 4.70
N VAL A 130 5.34 6.36 5.35
CA VAL A 130 4.15 6.89 4.67
C VAL A 130 4.44 8.30 4.14
N ASP A 131 5.06 9.17 4.95
CA ASP A 131 5.44 10.52 4.55
C ASP A 131 6.47 10.52 3.41
N ASP A 132 7.43 9.59 3.46
CA ASP A 132 8.43 9.37 2.41
C ASP A 132 7.84 8.71 1.16
N GLU A 133 6.54 8.39 1.13
CA GLU A 133 5.86 7.68 0.05
C GLU A 133 6.49 6.30 -0.28
N GLU A 134 7.06 5.63 0.73
CA GLU A 134 7.53 4.25 0.67
C GLU A 134 6.46 3.24 1.13
N ALA A 135 5.45 3.71 1.86
CA ALA A 135 4.41 2.88 2.42
C ALA A 135 3.04 3.53 2.31
N ALA A 136 1.99 2.72 2.24
CA ALA A 136 0.61 3.17 2.39
C ALA A 136 -0.13 2.22 3.34
N TRP A 137 -0.54 2.75 4.49
CA TRP A 137 -1.15 1.96 5.56
C TRP A 137 -2.60 2.39 5.76
N PHE A 138 -3.50 1.40 5.79
CA PHE A 138 -4.93 1.63 5.93
C PHE A 138 -5.51 0.76 7.04
N VAL A 139 -6.50 1.31 7.74
CA VAL A 139 -7.34 0.57 8.67
C VAL A 139 -8.63 0.18 7.95
N ALA A 140 -8.95 -1.11 8.03
CA ALA A 140 -10.20 -1.66 7.53
C ALA A 140 -11.27 -1.50 8.62
N VAL A 141 -12.32 -0.74 8.34
CA VAL A 141 -13.41 -0.41 9.27
C VAL A 141 -14.72 -0.89 8.70
N ASP A 142 -15.52 -1.62 9.48
CA ASP A 142 -16.88 -2.03 9.11
C ASP A 142 -17.85 -1.56 10.19
N SER A 143 -18.85 -0.76 9.81
CA SER A 143 -19.86 -0.22 10.75
C SER A 143 -19.27 0.47 11.99
N GLY A 144 -18.12 1.13 11.83
CA GLY A 144 -17.38 1.81 12.91
C GLY A 144 -16.41 0.92 13.70
N GLU A 145 -16.36 -0.38 13.43
CA GLU A 145 -15.45 -1.32 14.09
C GLU A 145 -14.19 -1.55 13.25
N LYS A 146 -13.01 -1.47 13.87
CA LYS A 146 -11.74 -1.73 13.19
C LYS A 146 -11.52 -3.24 13.08
N VAL A 147 -11.75 -3.79 11.88
CA VAL A 147 -11.72 -5.24 11.63
C VAL A 147 -10.36 -5.74 11.11
N GLY A 148 -9.49 -4.85 10.65
CA GLY A 148 -8.17 -5.24 10.12
C GLY A 148 -7.32 -4.06 9.65
N MET A 149 -6.17 -4.39 9.06
CA MET A 149 -5.22 -3.45 8.48
C MET A 149 -4.74 -3.93 7.11
N VAL A 150 -4.46 -2.98 6.22
CA VAL A 150 -3.85 -3.19 4.92
C VAL A 150 -2.55 -2.41 4.87
N PHE A 151 -1.48 -3.07 4.46
CA PHE A 151 -0.14 -2.51 4.33
C PHE A 151 0.31 -2.63 2.88
N GLY A 152 0.68 -1.51 2.26
CA GLY A 152 1.38 -1.48 0.98
C GLY A 152 2.79 -0.99 1.22
N GLU A 153 3.77 -1.78 0.81
CA GLU A 153 5.19 -1.47 0.99
C GLU A 153 5.89 -1.43 -0.37
N LEU A 154 6.48 -0.29 -0.69
CA LEU A 154 7.30 -0.13 -1.89
C LEU A 154 8.64 -0.84 -1.69
N LEU A 155 8.87 -1.89 -2.47
CA LEU A 155 10.08 -2.68 -2.42
C LEU A 155 10.47 -3.10 -3.84
N HIS A 156 11.68 -2.75 -4.25
CA HIS A 156 12.22 -3.09 -5.58
C HIS A 156 11.33 -2.66 -6.76
N GLY A 157 10.64 -1.53 -6.64
CA GLY A 157 9.76 -1.01 -7.71
C GLY A 157 8.40 -1.70 -7.79
N GLU A 158 8.03 -2.51 -6.80
CA GLU A 158 6.71 -3.12 -6.65
C GLU A 158 6.10 -2.71 -5.30
N VAL A 159 4.77 -2.63 -5.24
CA VAL A 159 4.05 -2.48 -3.97
C VAL A 159 3.65 -3.85 -3.46
N ASN A 160 4.28 -4.31 -2.40
CA ASN A 160 3.89 -5.53 -1.70
C ASN A 160 2.71 -5.26 -0.78
N VAL A 161 1.56 -5.83 -1.11
CA VAL A 161 0.32 -5.69 -0.33
C VAL A 161 0.19 -6.85 0.66
N ARG A 162 0.05 -6.50 1.94
CA ARG A 162 -0.22 -7.43 3.04
C ARG A 162 -1.51 -7.02 3.74
N ILE A 163 -2.31 -8.00 4.12
CA ILE A 163 -3.59 -7.78 4.80
C ILE A 163 -3.60 -8.59 6.07
N TRP A 164 -3.90 -7.92 7.17
CA TRP A 164 -4.13 -8.55 8.46
C TRP A 164 -5.57 -8.28 8.90
N ILE A 165 -6.28 -9.34 9.30
CA ILE A 165 -7.63 -9.24 9.83
C ILE A 165 -7.58 -9.73 11.27
N ARG A 166 -8.21 -8.98 12.19
CA ARG A 166 -8.36 -9.37 13.59
C ARG A 166 -8.84 -10.83 13.67
N PRO A 167 -8.27 -11.67 14.55
CA PRO A 167 -8.64 -13.08 14.65
C PRO A 167 -10.16 -13.32 14.73
N GLU A 168 -10.87 -12.49 15.48
CA GLU A 168 -12.32 -12.55 15.72
C GLU A 168 -13.15 -12.23 14.47
N HIS A 169 -12.55 -11.60 13.47
CA HIS A 169 -13.17 -11.20 12.21
C HIS A 169 -12.78 -12.12 11.03
N ARG A 170 -11.91 -13.10 11.24
CA ARG A 170 -11.49 -14.04 10.19
C ARG A 170 -12.64 -14.93 9.74
N LYS A 171 -12.50 -15.46 8.52
CA LYS A 171 -13.49 -16.33 7.84
C LYS A 171 -14.85 -15.66 7.55
N LYS A 172 -15.01 -14.36 7.83
CA LYS A 172 -16.23 -13.60 7.52
C LYS A 172 -16.22 -12.97 6.12
N GLY A 173 -15.05 -12.88 5.47
CA GLY A 173 -14.90 -12.29 4.14
C GLY A 173 -14.06 -11.01 4.08
N TYR A 174 -13.68 -10.45 5.22
CA TYR A 174 -12.95 -9.18 5.29
C TYR A 174 -11.61 -9.16 4.57
N GLY A 175 -10.87 -10.28 4.52
CA GLY A 175 -9.61 -10.32 3.77
C GLY A 175 -9.82 -10.06 2.28
N THR A 176 -10.87 -10.65 1.69
CA THR A 176 -11.22 -10.44 0.29
C THR A 176 -11.75 -9.03 0.05
N ALA A 177 -12.61 -8.53 0.94
CA ALA A 177 -13.16 -7.18 0.83
C ALA A 177 -12.06 -6.11 0.98
N ALA A 178 -11.14 -6.27 1.93
CA ALA A 178 -9.99 -5.40 2.11
C ALA A 178 -9.06 -5.42 0.89
N LEU A 179 -8.80 -6.62 0.31
CA LEU A 179 -8.01 -6.72 -0.92
C LEU A 179 -8.68 -5.96 -2.07
N ARG A 180 -9.99 -6.13 -2.24
CA ARG A 180 -10.77 -5.46 -3.28
C ARG A 180 -10.63 -3.94 -3.19
N LYS A 181 -10.83 -3.38 -1.98
CA LYS A 181 -10.73 -1.94 -1.75
C LYS A 181 -9.31 -1.42 -1.86
N SER A 182 -8.33 -2.20 -1.40
CA SER A 182 -6.91 -1.78 -1.40
C SER A 182 -6.39 -1.46 -2.79
N ARG A 183 -6.92 -2.05 -3.85
CA ARG A 183 -6.45 -1.81 -5.22
C ARG A 183 -6.57 -0.34 -5.63
N SER A 184 -7.71 0.28 -5.37
CA SER A 184 -7.93 1.70 -5.71
C SER A 184 -7.06 2.61 -4.85
N GLU A 185 -6.97 2.32 -3.55
CA GLU A 185 -6.15 3.11 -2.61
C GLU A 185 -4.65 3.03 -2.95
N MET A 186 -4.16 1.83 -3.30
CA MET A 186 -2.76 1.62 -3.69
C MET A 186 -2.46 2.22 -5.05
N ALA A 187 -3.39 2.15 -6.02
CA ALA A 187 -3.23 2.80 -7.31
C ALA A 187 -3.18 4.33 -7.18
N TRP A 188 -3.83 4.89 -6.15
CA TRP A 188 -3.75 6.31 -5.83
C TRP A 188 -2.41 6.66 -5.16
N ALA A 189 -1.99 5.89 -4.14
CA ALA A 189 -0.74 6.13 -3.41
C ALA A 189 0.53 5.85 -4.25
N PHE A 190 0.47 4.85 -5.13
CA PHE A 190 1.60 4.38 -5.95
C PHE A 190 1.21 4.31 -7.43
N PRO A 191 1.03 5.48 -8.08
CA PRO A 191 0.60 5.53 -9.46
C PRO A 191 1.64 4.88 -10.39
N ALA A 192 1.16 4.04 -11.31
CA ALA A 192 1.98 3.30 -12.28
C ALA A 192 3.02 2.33 -11.66
N VAL A 193 2.80 1.88 -10.42
CA VAL A 193 3.63 0.85 -9.78
C VAL A 193 2.90 -0.49 -9.78
N PRO A 194 3.56 -1.60 -10.19
CA PRO A 194 2.98 -2.93 -10.08
C PRO A 194 2.63 -3.29 -8.63
N MET A 195 1.42 -3.79 -8.42
CA MET A 195 0.99 -4.31 -7.12
C MET A 195 1.18 -5.83 -7.06
N VAL A 196 1.83 -6.30 -6.00
CA VAL A 196 2.05 -7.73 -5.74
C VAL A 196 1.44 -8.10 -4.40
N VAL A 197 0.52 -9.06 -4.43
CA VAL A 197 -0.08 -9.64 -3.22
C VAL A 197 0.59 -10.99 -2.99
N ARG A 198 1.33 -11.12 -1.88
CA ARG A 198 1.98 -12.39 -1.51
C ARG A 198 1.17 -13.06 -0.42
N ALA A 199 0.66 -14.26 -0.70
CA ALA A 199 0.13 -15.13 0.33
C ALA A 199 1.30 -15.81 1.05
N PRO A 200 1.29 -15.91 2.39
CA PRO A 200 2.25 -16.77 3.08
C PRO A 200 2.14 -18.19 2.54
N ALA A 201 3.28 -18.89 2.45
CA ALA A 201 3.29 -20.29 2.03
C ALA A 201 2.32 -21.07 2.91
N ALA A 202 1.33 -21.71 2.30
CA ALA A 202 0.49 -22.66 3.01
C ALA A 202 1.43 -23.72 3.59
N HIS A 203 1.36 -23.92 4.90
CA HIS A 203 1.82 -25.18 5.49
C HIS A 203 0.65 -26.13 5.35
N PRO A 204 0.57 -26.96 4.29
CA PRO A 204 -0.43 -28.00 4.23
C PRO A 204 -0.27 -28.88 5.48
N ALA A 205 -1.34 -29.01 6.25
CA ALA A 205 -1.45 -29.96 7.33
C ALA A 205 -1.54 -31.40 6.77
#